data_AF-A0A173WLV9-F1
#
_entry.id   AF-A0A173WLV9-F1
#
_cell.length_a   1.000
_cell.length_b   1.000
_cell.length_c   1.000
_cell.angle_alpha   90.00
_cell.angle_beta   90.00
_cell.angle_gamma   90.00
#
_symmetry.space_group_name_H-M   'P 1'
#
loop_
_entity.id
_entity.type
_entity.pdbx_description
1 polymer ?
#
loop_
_entity_poly.entity_id
_entity_poly.type
_entity_poly.pdbx_seq_one_letter_code
_entity_poly.pdbx_strand_id
1 'polypeptide(L)'
;MIPKDEKEALEFLRKEVGDDYVPWHLERTFRLMNQKEIECIRRLIRKFTEMIPADFSPKQKAALLFEILVKRGTYVDEENENRFVYVSALITGNSVCMGFSELYCILCYSLGIECSIVIGFAWNKGLTEDAGLHAWNIVTLPESEKNGNVTLKQYHVDVTWSLGKSCENSYFLKSDQFMEEHSHLWNKKDYKCSEDNRETINIKKKEVERICRILEKATALQLAMNAS
;
A
#
# COMPACT_ATOMS: atom_id res chain seq x y z
N MET A 1 -1.29 -6.43 -22.29
CA MET A 1 -0.34 -7.32 -22.98
C MET A 1 0.47 -8.00 -21.90
N ILE A 2 0.48 -9.33 -21.82
CA ILE A 2 1.31 -10.05 -20.85
C ILE A 2 2.72 -10.13 -21.45
N PRO A 3 3.76 -9.55 -20.82
CA PRO A 3 5.12 -9.64 -21.34
C PRO A 3 5.60 -11.09 -21.36
N LYS A 4 6.33 -11.49 -22.41
CA LYS A 4 6.81 -12.88 -22.56
C LYS A 4 8.08 -13.15 -21.78
N ASP A 5 8.82 -12.11 -21.43
CA ASP A 5 10.03 -12.16 -20.62
C ASP A 5 10.25 -10.85 -19.84
N GLU A 6 11.24 -10.87 -18.94
CA GLU A 6 11.64 -9.72 -18.12
C GLU A 6 11.99 -8.48 -18.96
N LYS A 7 12.64 -8.67 -20.11
CA LYS A 7 13.07 -7.57 -20.97
C LYS A 7 11.86 -6.86 -21.58
N GLU A 8 10.89 -7.62 -22.09
CA GLU A 8 9.63 -7.07 -22.60
C GLU A 8 8.83 -6.39 -21.49
N ALA A 9 8.84 -6.93 -20.27
CA ALA A 9 8.17 -6.34 -19.11
C ALA A 9 8.76 -4.98 -18.73
N LEU A 10 10.09 -4.88 -18.66
CA LEU A 10 10.79 -3.63 -18.36
C LEU A 10 10.60 -2.59 -19.47
N GLU A 11 10.55 -3.04 -20.74
CA GLU A 11 10.26 -2.15 -21.87
C GLU A 11 8.82 -1.62 -21.83
N PHE A 12 7.85 -2.46 -21.42
CA PHE A 12 6.47 -2.06 -21.21
C PHE A 12 6.35 -1.02 -20.08
N LEU A 13 6.93 -1.27 -18.91
CA LEU A 13 6.89 -0.32 -17.78
C LEU A 13 7.43 1.06 -18.20
N ARG A 14 8.52 1.08 -18.95
CA ARG A 14 9.12 2.34 -19.42
C ARG A 14 8.23 3.08 -20.43
N LYS A 15 7.58 2.37 -21.36
CA LYS A 15 6.85 2.99 -22.47
C LYS A 15 5.41 3.34 -22.13
N GLU A 16 4.72 2.43 -21.43
CA GLU A 16 3.27 2.46 -21.27
C GLU A 16 2.82 2.93 -19.88
N VAL A 17 3.63 2.68 -18.85
CA VAL A 17 3.39 3.23 -17.50
C VAL A 17 4.05 4.61 -17.41
N GLY A 18 5.38 4.67 -17.54
CA GLY A 18 6.12 5.93 -17.42
C GLY A 18 5.99 6.59 -16.04
N ASP A 19 6.66 7.72 -15.85
CA ASP A 19 6.75 8.37 -14.53
C ASP A 19 5.43 9.04 -14.08
N ASP A 20 4.56 9.38 -15.05
CA ASP A 20 3.33 10.13 -14.81
C ASP A 20 2.11 9.24 -14.49
N TYR A 21 2.21 7.91 -14.60
CA TYR A 21 1.06 7.00 -14.38
C TYR A 21 0.43 7.14 -13.00
N VAL A 22 1.26 7.11 -11.95
CA VAL A 22 0.80 7.22 -10.57
C VAL A 22 0.18 8.60 -10.29
N PRO A 23 0.84 9.74 -10.62
CA PRO A 23 0.21 11.05 -10.56
C PRO A 23 -1.12 11.14 -11.31
N TRP A 24 -1.16 10.65 -12.55
CA TRP A 24 -2.37 10.65 -13.37
C TRP A 24 -3.51 9.86 -12.73
N HIS A 25 -3.22 8.69 -12.15
CA HIS A 25 -4.21 7.82 -11.53
C HIS A 25 -4.79 8.45 -10.25
N LEU A 26 -3.94 9.05 -9.40
CA LEU A 26 -4.37 9.80 -8.22
C LEU A 26 -5.22 11.01 -8.62
N GLU A 27 -4.79 11.79 -9.61
CA GLU A 27 -5.55 12.94 -10.12
C GLU A 27 -6.91 12.53 -10.70
N ARG A 28 -6.98 11.42 -11.43
CA ARG A 28 -8.23 10.90 -12.01
C ARG A 28 -9.27 10.67 -10.91
N THR A 29 -8.86 10.08 -9.79
CA THR A 29 -9.74 9.85 -8.63
C THR A 29 -10.32 11.17 -8.11
N PHE A 30 -9.51 12.22 -7.95
CA PHE A 30 -10.00 13.53 -7.51
C PHE A 30 -10.88 14.25 -8.55
N ARG A 31 -10.59 14.11 -9.85
CA ARG A 31 -11.39 14.72 -10.92
C ARG A 31 -12.82 14.18 -10.99
N LEU A 32 -13.01 12.94 -10.57
CA LEU A 32 -14.30 12.25 -10.61
C LEU A 32 -15.15 12.50 -9.35
N MET A 33 -14.55 13.01 -8.26
CA MET A 33 -15.26 13.32 -7.02
C MET A 33 -15.71 14.79 -6.94
N ASN A 34 -16.87 15.03 -6.33
CA ASN A 34 -17.32 16.38 -5.98
C ASN A 34 -16.69 16.86 -4.65
N GLN A 35 -16.83 18.15 -4.35
CA GLN A 35 -16.19 18.76 -3.16
C GLN A 35 -16.65 18.16 -1.82
N LYS A 36 -17.91 17.72 -1.71
CA LYS A 36 -18.41 17.09 -0.47
C LYS A 36 -17.79 15.71 -0.26
N GLU A 37 -17.65 14.93 -1.33
CA GLU A 37 -16.98 13.63 -1.30
C GLU A 37 -15.50 13.78 -0.90
N ILE A 38 -14.79 14.73 -1.51
CA ILE A 38 -13.38 15.01 -1.19
C ILE A 38 -13.21 15.37 0.30
N GLU A 39 -14.04 16.27 0.83
CA GLU A 39 -13.98 16.66 2.24
C GLU A 39 -14.30 15.49 3.18
N CYS A 40 -15.25 14.63 2.79
CA CYS A 40 -15.55 13.43 3.54
C CYS A 40 -14.37 12.45 3.57
N ILE A 41 -13.75 12.17 2.42
CA ILE A 41 -12.59 11.28 2.35
C ILE A 41 -11.43 11.85 3.18
N ARG A 42 -11.17 13.16 3.11
CA ARG A 42 -10.16 13.83 3.95
C ARG A 42 -10.44 13.67 5.45
N ARG A 43 -11.70 13.77 5.86
CA ARG A 43 -12.11 13.52 7.26
C ARG A 43 -11.86 12.08 7.69
N LEU A 44 -12.17 11.10 6.84
CA LEU A 44 -11.93 9.69 7.12
C LEU A 44 -10.43 9.37 7.22
N ILE A 45 -9.62 9.88 6.30
CA ILE A 45 -8.15 9.72 6.35
C ILE A 45 -7.60 10.32 7.64
N ARG A 46 -7.99 11.57 7.97
CA ARG A 46 -7.57 12.22 9.23
C ARG A 46 -7.99 11.42 10.46
N LYS A 47 -9.23 10.94 10.51
CA LYS A 47 -9.71 10.12 11.62
C LYS A 47 -8.91 8.83 11.74
N PHE A 48 -8.55 8.20 10.61
CA PHE A 48 -7.69 7.02 10.62
C PHE A 48 -6.33 7.38 11.23
N THR A 49 -5.65 8.40 10.71
CA THR A 49 -4.29 8.74 11.15
C THR A 49 -4.24 9.21 12.61
N GLU A 50 -5.28 9.89 13.10
CA GLU A 50 -5.42 10.28 14.52
C GLU A 50 -5.56 9.10 15.49
N MET A 51 -5.99 7.93 15.00
CA MET A 51 -6.05 6.71 15.83
C MET A 51 -4.69 6.03 15.98
N ILE A 52 -3.70 6.40 15.17
CA ILE A 52 -2.35 5.85 15.25
C ILE A 52 -1.60 6.51 16.41
N PRO A 53 -1.03 5.75 17.36
CA PRO A 53 -0.35 6.33 18.51
C PRO A 53 0.79 7.28 18.11
N ALA A 54 0.78 8.49 18.67
CA ALA A 54 1.73 9.53 18.31
C ALA A 54 3.18 9.16 18.66
N ASP A 55 3.36 8.42 19.75
CA ASP A 55 4.63 7.93 20.31
C ASP A 55 5.22 6.73 19.56
N PHE A 56 4.49 6.14 18.61
CA PHE A 56 5.04 5.09 17.76
C PHE A 56 6.13 5.65 16.85
N SER A 57 7.22 4.88 16.72
CA SER A 57 8.26 5.15 15.72
C SER A 57 7.68 5.06 14.29
N PRO A 58 8.32 5.67 13.28
CA PRO A 58 7.90 5.54 11.89
C PRO A 58 7.71 4.08 11.45
N LYS A 59 8.63 3.20 11.88
CA LYS A 59 8.58 1.75 11.60
C LYS A 59 7.36 1.08 12.27
N GLN A 60 7.01 1.44 13.50
CA GLN A 60 5.81 0.96 14.18
C GLN A 60 4.51 1.50 13.56
N LYS A 61 4.50 2.76 13.12
CA LYS A 61 3.36 3.37 12.41
C LYS A 61 3.10 2.68 11.08
N ALA A 62 4.14 2.49 10.26
CA ALA A 62 4.08 1.72 9.03
C ALA A 62 3.54 0.30 9.27
N ALA A 63 4.05 -0.40 10.28
CA ALA A 63 3.59 -1.75 10.63
C ALA A 63 2.12 -1.77 11.06
N LEU A 64 1.69 -0.84 11.91
CA LEU A 64 0.30 -0.77 12.35
C LEU A 64 -0.65 -0.49 11.19
N LEU A 65 -0.30 0.44 10.28
CA LEU A 65 -1.07 0.70 9.07
C LEU A 65 -1.18 -0.56 8.21
N PHE A 66 -0.05 -1.22 7.95
CA PHE A 66 0.00 -2.45 7.17
C PHE A 66 -0.91 -3.54 7.77
N GLU A 67 -0.79 -3.82 9.08
CA GLU A 67 -1.61 -4.80 9.78
C GLU A 67 -3.12 -4.49 9.72
N ILE A 68 -3.49 -3.21 9.84
CA ILE A 68 -4.90 -2.78 9.73
C ILE A 68 -5.44 -3.03 8.32
N LEU A 69 -4.66 -2.69 7.29
CA LEU A 69 -5.05 -2.90 5.90
C LEU A 69 -5.12 -4.39 5.56
N VAL A 70 -4.15 -5.19 6.01
CA VAL A 70 -4.16 -6.65 5.82
C VAL A 70 -5.36 -7.30 6.50
N LYS A 71 -5.70 -6.86 7.72
CA LYS A 71 -6.81 -7.42 8.48
C LYS A 71 -8.19 -7.08 7.91
N ARG A 72 -8.36 -5.85 7.39
CA ARG A 72 -9.63 -5.38 6.82
C ARG A 72 -9.78 -5.71 5.33
N GLY A 73 -8.65 -5.92 4.67
CA GLY A 73 -8.56 -5.97 3.21
C GLY A 73 -9.13 -7.25 2.62
N THR A 74 -9.95 -7.10 1.59
CA THR A 74 -10.31 -8.18 0.66
C THR A 74 -9.91 -7.76 -0.74
N TYR A 75 -9.24 -8.65 -1.47
CA TYR A 75 -8.91 -8.39 -2.87
C TYR A 75 -10.17 -8.59 -3.72
N VAL A 76 -10.61 -7.54 -4.42
CA VAL A 76 -11.79 -7.59 -5.29
C VAL A 76 -11.45 -6.92 -6.61
N ASP A 77 -11.59 -7.67 -7.70
CA ASP A 77 -11.33 -7.22 -9.07
C ASP A 77 -12.61 -7.19 -9.90
N GLU A 78 -13.56 -6.33 -9.49
CA GLU A 78 -14.82 -6.11 -10.18
C GLU A 78 -14.84 -4.70 -10.81
N GLU A 79 -15.19 -4.62 -12.11
CA GLU A 79 -15.10 -3.37 -12.90
C GLU A 79 -15.85 -2.17 -12.30
N ASN A 80 -16.94 -2.39 -11.56
CA ASN A 80 -17.74 -1.33 -10.94
C ASN A 80 -17.22 -0.84 -9.58
N GLU A 81 -16.52 -1.68 -8.79
CA GLU A 81 -15.94 -1.29 -7.49
C GLU A 81 -14.61 -0.53 -7.65
N ASN A 82 -13.96 -0.69 -8.81
CA ASN A 82 -12.62 -0.15 -9.11
C ASN A 82 -12.60 1.26 -9.72
N ARG A 83 -13.72 2.01 -9.70
CA ARG A 83 -13.77 3.39 -10.25
C ARG A 83 -13.04 4.42 -9.36
N PHE A 84 -12.87 4.13 -8.07
CA PHE A 84 -12.18 4.99 -7.09
C PHE A 84 -11.35 4.12 -6.12
N VAL A 85 -10.16 3.73 -6.56
CA VAL A 85 -9.51 2.50 -6.09
C VAL A 85 -9.09 2.58 -4.60
N TYR A 86 -8.40 3.65 -4.16
CA TYR A 86 -8.09 3.81 -2.73
C TYR A 86 -9.29 4.17 -1.85
N VAL A 87 -10.31 4.82 -2.42
CA VAL A 87 -11.54 5.18 -1.69
C VAL A 87 -12.33 3.92 -1.36
N SER A 88 -12.40 2.97 -2.29
CA SER A 88 -12.98 1.64 -2.04
C SER A 88 -12.21 0.94 -0.91
N ALA A 89 -10.87 0.85 -1.02
CA ALA A 89 -10.04 0.26 0.04
C ALA A 89 -10.27 0.91 1.42
N LEU A 90 -10.46 2.24 1.47
CA LEU A 90 -10.70 2.98 2.72
C LEU A 90 -12.07 2.65 3.32
N ILE A 91 -13.13 2.76 2.51
CA ILE A 91 -14.52 2.70 2.94
C ILE A 91 -14.96 1.25 3.16
N THR A 92 -14.80 0.40 2.16
CA THR A 92 -15.32 -0.97 2.15
C THR A 92 -14.28 -1.96 2.67
N GLY A 93 -13.00 -1.66 2.50
CA GLY A 93 -11.92 -2.65 2.69
C GLY A 93 -11.68 -3.51 1.44
N ASN A 94 -12.40 -3.27 0.36
CA ASN A 94 -12.29 -4.02 -0.90
C ASN A 94 -11.58 -3.18 -1.95
N SER A 95 -10.58 -3.76 -2.62
CA SER A 95 -9.86 -3.09 -3.70
C SER A 95 -8.95 -4.06 -4.46
N VAL A 96 -8.42 -3.62 -5.60
CA VAL A 96 -7.24 -4.19 -6.26
C VAL A 96 -5.92 -3.62 -5.70
N CYS A 97 -4.79 -4.12 -6.21
CA CYS A 97 -3.43 -3.73 -5.83
C CYS A 97 -3.17 -2.23 -5.83
N MET A 98 -3.65 -1.50 -6.84
CA MET A 98 -3.46 -0.06 -6.92
C MET A 98 -4.11 0.68 -5.75
N GLY A 99 -5.35 0.35 -5.37
CA GLY A 99 -6.05 1.07 -4.30
C GLY A 99 -5.50 0.79 -2.91
N PHE A 100 -5.03 -0.42 -2.64
CA PHE A 100 -4.31 -0.70 -1.40
C PHE A 100 -2.98 0.06 -1.35
N SER A 101 -2.25 0.12 -2.47
CA SER A 101 -0.97 0.83 -2.57
C SER A 101 -1.12 2.34 -2.41
N GLU A 102 -2.15 2.91 -3.04
CA GLU A 102 -2.52 4.32 -2.88
C GLU A 102 -2.95 4.65 -1.45
N LEU A 103 -3.83 3.84 -0.86
CA LEU A 103 -4.29 4.07 0.50
C LEU A 103 -3.14 4.00 1.50
N TYR A 104 -2.28 2.99 1.41
CA TYR A 104 -1.12 2.86 2.28
C TYR A 104 -0.16 4.04 2.12
N CYS A 105 0.11 4.46 0.87
CA CYS A 105 0.94 5.63 0.57
C CYS A 105 0.37 6.92 1.18
N ILE A 106 -0.93 7.20 0.97
CA ILE A 106 -1.61 8.38 1.52
C ILE A 106 -1.55 8.39 3.06
N LEU A 107 -1.77 7.24 3.71
CA LEU A 107 -1.71 7.12 5.16
C LEU A 107 -0.29 7.31 5.69
N CYS A 108 0.73 6.74 5.03
CA CYS A 108 2.13 6.96 5.36
C CYS A 108 2.50 8.45 5.27
N TYR A 109 2.19 9.12 4.16
CA TYR A 109 2.46 10.54 4.01
C TYR A 109 1.76 11.38 5.08
N SER A 110 0.50 11.04 5.41
CA SER A 110 -0.26 11.71 6.46
C SER A 110 0.34 11.54 7.86
N LEU A 111 1.22 10.55 8.06
CA LEU A 111 1.97 10.30 9.29
C LEU A 111 3.45 10.74 9.20
N GLY A 112 3.84 11.43 8.12
CA GLY A 112 5.21 11.88 7.90
C GLY A 112 6.19 10.77 7.50
N ILE A 113 5.69 9.67 6.94
CA ILE A 113 6.48 8.56 6.43
C ILE A 113 6.55 8.69 4.91
N GLU A 114 7.77 8.76 4.37
CA GLU A 114 7.97 8.75 2.92
C GLU A 114 7.61 7.37 2.35
N CYS A 115 6.75 7.38 1.34
CA CYS A 115 6.22 6.18 0.72
C CYS A 115 6.00 6.44 -0.77
N SER A 116 6.45 5.52 -1.62
CA SER A 116 6.25 5.56 -3.06
C SER A 116 5.41 4.38 -3.51
N ILE A 117 4.68 4.53 -4.60
CA ILE A 117 3.97 3.43 -5.27
C ILE A 117 4.90 2.90 -6.36
N VAL A 118 5.11 1.59 -6.36
CA VAL A 118 5.84 0.88 -7.42
C VAL A 118 4.83 0.27 -8.36
N ILE A 119 5.03 0.46 -9.65
CA ILE A 119 4.32 -0.27 -10.69
C ILE A 119 5.28 -1.26 -11.31
N GLY A 120 4.87 -2.52 -11.37
CA GLY A 120 5.69 -3.61 -11.85
C GLY A 120 4.82 -4.77 -12.34
N PHE A 121 5.42 -5.94 -12.42
CA PHE A 121 4.73 -7.19 -12.69
C PHE A 121 4.85 -8.12 -11.49
N ALA A 122 3.83 -8.93 -11.27
CA ALA A 122 3.88 -10.01 -10.29
C ALA A 122 3.10 -11.25 -10.79
N TRP A 123 3.51 -12.44 -10.38
CA TRP A 123 2.93 -13.72 -10.80
C TRP A 123 2.99 -14.77 -9.69
N ASN A 124 2.12 -15.78 -9.72
CA ASN A 124 2.25 -16.86 -8.75
C ASN A 124 3.48 -17.71 -9.06
N LYS A 125 4.21 -18.09 -8.01
CA LYS A 125 5.46 -18.85 -8.14
C LYS A 125 5.23 -20.14 -8.93
N GLY A 126 5.90 -20.27 -10.07
CA GLY A 126 5.80 -21.42 -10.97
C GLY A 126 4.78 -21.27 -12.11
N LEU A 127 4.06 -20.15 -12.20
CA LEU A 127 3.03 -19.88 -13.21
C LEU A 127 3.28 -18.53 -13.90
N THR A 128 4.38 -18.37 -14.63
CA THR A 128 4.70 -17.09 -15.30
C THR A 128 3.64 -16.61 -16.30
N GLU A 129 2.76 -17.49 -16.76
CA GLU A 129 1.61 -17.17 -17.62
C GLU A 129 0.51 -16.35 -16.93
N ASP A 130 0.52 -16.25 -15.60
CA ASP A 130 -0.40 -15.41 -14.82
C ASP A 130 0.17 -14.02 -14.49
N ALA A 131 1.32 -13.65 -15.08
CA ALA A 131 1.95 -12.36 -14.86
C ALA A 131 1.01 -11.20 -15.17
N GLY A 132 0.65 -10.47 -14.12
CA GLY A 132 -0.21 -9.30 -14.16
C GLY A 132 0.57 -8.03 -13.84
N LEU A 133 0.10 -6.90 -14.38
CA LEU A 133 0.54 -5.60 -13.89
C LEU A 133 0.15 -5.50 -12.41
N HIS A 134 1.10 -5.08 -11.59
CA HIS A 134 0.95 -5.07 -10.14
C HIS A 134 1.41 -3.73 -9.55
N ALA A 135 0.83 -3.37 -8.41
CA ALA A 135 1.17 -2.17 -7.67
C ALA A 135 1.40 -2.52 -6.20
N TRP A 136 2.49 -2.03 -5.63
CA TRP A 136 2.83 -2.13 -4.21
C TRP A 136 3.59 -0.87 -3.76
N ASN A 137 4.20 -0.86 -2.59
CA ASN A 137 4.87 0.32 -2.05
C ASN A 137 6.36 0.12 -1.74
N ILE A 138 7.13 1.21 -1.81
CA ILE A 138 8.40 1.37 -1.09
C ILE A 138 8.18 2.34 0.06
N VAL A 139 8.64 2.02 1.26
CA VAL A 139 8.72 2.96 2.39
C VAL A 139 10.17 3.30 2.72
N THR A 140 10.44 4.58 2.95
CA THR A 140 11.74 5.05 3.43
C THR A 140 11.63 5.32 4.94
N LEU A 141 12.40 4.58 5.74
CA LEU A 141 12.32 4.61 7.20
C LEU A 141 13.68 4.91 7.85
N PRO A 142 13.72 5.58 9.01
CA PRO A 142 14.91 5.65 9.85
C PRO A 142 15.37 4.25 10.30
N GLU A 143 16.66 3.96 10.14
CA GLU A 143 17.26 2.70 10.56
C GLU A 143 18.22 2.89 11.76
N SER A 144 19.02 3.94 11.74
CA SER A 144 19.92 4.24 12.86
C SER A 144 20.11 5.74 12.98
N GLU A 145 20.34 6.20 14.21
CA GLU A 145 20.75 7.56 14.48
C GLU A 145 22.10 7.53 15.21
N LYS A 146 23.10 8.20 14.64
CA LYS A 146 24.41 8.36 15.28
C LYS A 146 24.82 9.81 15.22
N ASN A 147 25.05 10.41 16.40
CA ASN A 147 25.46 11.81 16.55
C ASN A 147 24.52 12.79 15.82
N GLY A 148 23.21 12.57 15.90
CA GLY A 148 22.19 13.38 15.22
C GLY A 148 22.07 13.14 13.71
N ASN A 149 22.83 12.20 13.13
CA ASN A 149 22.67 11.79 11.74
C ASN A 149 21.81 10.54 11.66
N VAL A 150 20.66 10.66 10.99
CA VAL A 150 19.75 9.55 10.73
C VAL A 150 20.10 8.89 9.41
N THR A 151 20.33 7.58 9.42
CA THR A 151 20.42 6.77 8.20
C THR A 151 19.03 6.32 7.81
N LEU A 152 18.64 6.58 6.57
CA LEU A 152 17.38 6.11 5.99
C LEU A 152 17.60 4.82 5.22
N LYS A 153 16.55 3.99 5.17
CA LYS A 153 16.55 2.74 4.43
C LYS A 153 15.19 2.51 3.78
N GLN A 154 15.24 2.01 2.55
CA GLN A 154 14.07 1.69 1.75
C GLN A 154 13.69 0.22 1.92
N TYR A 155 12.39 -0.05 1.93
CA TYR A 155 11.86 -1.40 1.94
C TYR A 155 10.60 -1.52 1.12
N HIS A 156 10.41 -2.69 0.52
CA HIS A 156 9.15 -3.09 -0.10
C HIS A 156 8.08 -3.38 0.95
N VAL A 157 6.86 -2.95 0.65
CA VAL A 157 5.64 -3.27 1.37
C VAL A 157 4.56 -3.63 0.36
N ASP A 158 4.08 -4.88 0.39
CA ASP A 158 2.93 -5.32 -0.39
C ASP A 158 1.80 -5.81 0.51
N VAL A 159 0.77 -4.97 0.63
CA VAL A 159 -0.45 -5.26 1.39
C VAL A 159 -1.23 -6.42 0.74
N THR A 160 -1.36 -6.40 -0.59
CA THR A 160 -2.23 -7.34 -1.32
C THR A 160 -1.72 -8.76 -1.28
N TRP A 161 -0.42 -8.95 -1.44
CA TRP A 161 0.21 -10.27 -1.31
C TRP A 161 0.32 -10.75 0.14
N SER A 162 -0.12 -9.93 1.10
CA SER A 162 -0.18 -10.26 2.52
C SER A 162 -1.60 -10.43 3.04
N LEU A 163 -2.63 -10.18 2.22
CA LEU A 163 -4.03 -10.38 2.60
C LEU A 163 -4.27 -11.84 3.01
N GLY A 164 -4.95 -12.04 4.14
CA GLY A 164 -5.25 -13.37 4.69
C GLY A 164 -4.04 -14.16 5.20
N LYS A 165 -2.82 -13.58 5.20
CA LYS A 165 -1.60 -14.24 5.70
C LYS A 165 -1.28 -13.80 7.14
N SER A 166 -0.56 -14.65 7.87
CA SER A 166 0.04 -14.29 9.17
C SER A 166 1.28 -13.41 8.97
N CYS A 167 1.64 -12.60 9.98
CA CYS A 167 2.77 -11.67 9.93
C CYS A 167 4.11 -12.33 9.53
N GLU A 168 4.30 -13.62 9.87
CA GLU A 168 5.53 -14.39 9.57
C GLU A 168 5.74 -14.66 8.07
N ASN A 169 4.67 -14.60 7.26
CA ASN A 169 4.70 -14.79 5.80
C ASN A 169 4.26 -13.51 5.05
N SER A 170 4.47 -12.36 5.66
CA SER A 170 4.07 -11.06 5.11
C SER A 170 5.14 -10.45 4.19
N TYR A 171 4.68 -9.65 3.24
CA TYR A 171 5.51 -8.83 2.34
C TYR A 171 5.76 -7.45 2.95
N PHE A 172 5.99 -7.39 4.27
CA PHE A 172 6.26 -6.16 4.99
C PHE A 172 7.76 -5.98 5.24
N LEU A 173 8.27 -4.81 4.87
CA LEU A 173 9.68 -4.39 5.01
C LEU A 173 10.68 -5.37 4.39
N LYS A 174 10.46 -5.68 3.10
CA LYS A 174 11.24 -6.64 2.32
C LYS A 174 12.30 -6.01 1.43
N SER A 175 13.36 -6.75 1.16
CA SER A 175 14.44 -6.39 0.25
C SER A 175 14.07 -6.60 -1.22
N ASP A 176 14.86 -6.01 -2.11
CA ASP A 176 14.83 -6.28 -3.54
C ASP A 176 15.01 -7.79 -3.80
N GLN A 177 15.98 -8.42 -3.14
CA GLN A 177 16.23 -9.85 -3.29
C GLN A 177 15.00 -10.69 -2.93
N PHE A 178 14.37 -10.40 -1.78
CA PHE A 178 13.18 -11.14 -1.35
C PHE A 178 12.06 -11.01 -2.38
N MET A 179 11.78 -9.79 -2.87
CA MET A 179 10.69 -9.54 -3.80
C MET A 179 10.92 -10.27 -5.14
N GLU A 180 12.15 -10.26 -5.64
CA GLU A 180 12.52 -10.94 -6.88
C GLU A 180 12.40 -12.48 -6.76
N GLU A 181 12.91 -13.06 -5.66
CA GLU A 181 12.76 -14.51 -5.36
C GLU A 181 11.30 -14.95 -5.19
N HIS A 182 10.42 -13.98 -4.91
CA HIS A 182 8.98 -14.15 -4.75
C HIS A 182 8.19 -13.49 -5.88
N SER A 183 8.73 -13.55 -7.11
CA SER A 183 7.97 -13.32 -8.34
C SER A 183 7.43 -11.90 -8.51
N HIS A 184 8.14 -10.90 -7.97
CA HIS A 184 7.93 -9.48 -8.30
C HIS A 184 9.02 -8.97 -9.22
N LEU A 185 8.62 -8.12 -10.17
CA LEU A 185 9.52 -7.46 -11.11
C LEU A 185 9.19 -5.98 -11.22
N TRP A 186 10.20 -5.14 -11.08
CA TRP A 186 10.11 -3.69 -11.27
C TRP A 186 11.40 -3.17 -11.90
N ASN A 187 11.42 -1.88 -12.24
CA ASN A 187 12.64 -1.23 -12.69
C ASN A 187 13.58 -0.97 -11.49
N LYS A 188 14.62 -1.80 -11.38
CA LYS A 188 15.61 -1.76 -10.29
C LYS A 188 16.43 -0.47 -10.18
N LYS A 189 16.33 0.45 -11.14
CA LYS A 189 17.01 1.75 -11.08
C LYS A 189 16.30 2.75 -10.19
N ASP A 190 15.02 2.50 -9.90
CA ASP A 190 14.15 3.49 -9.26
C ASP A 190 14.28 3.43 -7.73
N TYR A 191 14.66 2.27 -7.18
CA TYR A 191 14.70 2.00 -5.74
C TYR A 191 15.89 1.10 -5.38
N LYS A 192 16.34 1.17 -4.13
CA LYS A 192 17.40 0.29 -3.62
C LYS A 192 17.08 -0.20 -2.21
N CYS A 193 16.53 -1.41 -2.12
CA CYS A 193 16.16 -2.06 -0.85
C CYS A 193 17.13 -3.23 -0.56
N SER A 194 18.24 -2.94 0.13
CA SER A 194 19.38 -3.86 0.22
C SER A 194 19.12 -5.14 1.03
N GLU A 195 18.31 -5.08 2.07
CA GLU A 195 18.06 -6.23 2.96
C GLU A 195 16.73 -6.10 3.71
N ASP A 196 16.16 -7.25 4.07
CA ASP A 196 14.94 -7.33 4.88
C ASP A 196 15.14 -6.66 6.24
N ASN A 197 14.07 -6.09 6.78
CA ASN A 197 14.05 -5.71 8.19
C ASN A 197 14.09 -6.98 9.07
N ARG A 198 15.06 -7.03 9.99
CA ARG A 198 15.24 -8.15 10.93
C ARG A 198 14.72 -7.83 12.34
N GLU A 199 14.33 -6.59 12.59
CA GLU A 199 13.81 -6.17 13.88
C GLU A 199 12.40 -6.71 14.11
N THR A 200 12.15 -7.21 15.32
CA THR A 200 10.79 -7.55 15.74
C THR A 200 10.02 -6.27 16.04
N ILE A 201 8.97 -6.00 15.27
CA ILE A 201 8.09 -4.85 15.48
C ILE A 201 6.86 -5.31 16.26
N ASN A 202 6.77 -4.91 17.53
CA ASN A 202 5.70 -5.38 18.41
C ASN A 202 4.46 -4.50 18.27
N ILE A 203 3.45 -4.99 17.54
CA ILE A 203 2.12 -4.39 17.45
C ILE A 203 1.13 -5.27 18.21
N LYS A 204 0.44 -4.70 19.21
CA LYS A 204 -0.52 -5.46 20.00
C LYS A 204 -1.76 -5.78 19.15
N LYS A 205 -2.09 -7.07 18.98
CA LYS A 205 -3.29 -7.52 18.23
C LYS A 205 -4.58 -6.78 18.64
N LYS A 206 -4.76 -6.53 19.94
CA LYS A 206 -5.91 -5.77 20.47
C LYS A 206 -5.99 -4.34 19.94
N GLU A 207 -4.86 -3.74 19.61
CA GLU A 207 -4.78 -2.38 19.07
C GLU A 207 -5.27 -2.36 17.63
N VAL A 208 -4.79 -3.30 16.81
CA VAL A 208 -5.27 -3.51 15.43
C VAL A 208 -6.79 -3.73 15.44
N GLU A 209 -7.28 -4.64 16.30
CA GLU A 209 -8.72 -4.93 16.43
C GLU A 209 -9.56 -3.73 16.85
N ARG A 210 -9.05 -2.94 17.80
CA ARG A 210 -9.72 -1.73 18.27
C ARG A 210 -9.91 -0.75 17.10
N ILE A 211 -8.84 -0.49 16.34
CA ILE A 211 -8.86 0.47 15.24
C ILE A 211 -9.76 -0.04 14.10
N CYS A 212 -9.67 -1.32 13.73
CA CYS A 212 -10.54 -1.91 12.70
C CYS A 212 -12.03 -1.72 13.04
N ARG A 213 -12.45 -2.02 14.28
CA ARG A 213 -13.86 -1.85 14.70
C ARG A 213 -14.32 -0.40 14.64
N ILE A 214 -13.45 0.56 14.95
CA ILE A 214 -13.80 1.99 14.87
C ILE A 214 -13.93 2.43 13.41
N LEU A 215 -13.03 1.98 12.54
CA LEU A 215 -13.07 2.26 11.10
C LEU A 215 -14.33 1.68 10.45
N GLU A 216 -14.65 0.41 10.71
CA GLU A 216 -15.87 -0.25 10.20
C GLU A 216 -17.14 0.54 10.55
N LYS A 217 -17.26 1.02 11.79
CA LYS A 217 -18.39 1.86 12.20
C LYS A 217 -18.40 3.21 11.50
N ALA A 218 -17.23 3.84 11.34
CA ALA A 218 -17.11 5.14 10.68
C ALA A 218 -17.48 5.06 9.20
N THR A 219 -17.08 3.99 8.52
CA THR A 219 -17.34 3.81 7.08
C THR A 219 -18.77 3.33 6.81
N ALA A 220 -19.35 2.51 7.68
CA ALA A 220 -20.76 2.12 7.59
C ALA A 220 -21.71 3.33 7.66
N LEU A 221 -21.43 4.29 8.55
CA LEU A 221 -22.17 5.55 8.62
C LEU A 221 -22.05 6.34 7.31
N GLN A 222 -20.87 6.35 6.70
CA GLN A 222 -20.65 7.07 5.45
C GLN A 222 -21.39 6.44 4.27
N LEU A 223 -21.40 5.10 4.18
CA LEU A 223 -22.16 4.38 3.16
C LEU A 223 -23.66 4.63 3.29
N ALA A 224 -24.18 4.66 4.52
CA ALA A 224 -25.59 4.94 4.77
C ALA A 224 -25.99 6.37 4.35
N MET A 225 -25.12 7.37 4.55
CA MET A 225 -25.35 8.75 4.13
C MET A 225 -25.30 8.96 2.62
N ASN A 226 -24.57 8.12 1.90
CA ASN A 226 -24.46 8.19 0.43
C ASN A 226 -25.62 7.45 -0.28
N ALA A 227 -26.34 6.58 0.43
CA ALA A 227 -27.49 5.82 -0.08
C ALA A 227 -28.85 6.53 0.09
N SER A 228 -28.87 7.68 0.77
CA SER A 228 -30.04 8.52 1.07
C SER A 228 -30.04 9.81 0.27
#